data_AF-A0A9D5QE46-F1
#
_entry.id   AF-A0A9D5QE46-F1
#
_cell.length_a   1.000
_cell.length_b   1.000
_cell.length_c   1.000
_cell.angle_alpha   90.00
_cell.angle_beta   90.00
_cell.angle_gamma   90.00
#
_symmetry.space_group_name_H-M   'P 1'
#
loop_
_entity.id
_entity.type
_entity.pdbx_description
1 polymer ?
#
loop_
_entity_poly.entity_id
_entity_poly.type
_entity_poly.pdbx_seq_one_letter_code
_entity_poly.pdbx_strand_id
1 'polypeptide(L)' 'MNELKKKMIAEARRQHRVIYPCASHQSLDDCFTVERNSVIFWFNTEDQSTHLVVEKLY' A
#
# COMPACT_ATOMS: atom_id res chain seq x y z
N MET A 1 -11.03 2.35 -7.19
CA MET A 1 -10.45 2.16 -5.84
C MET A 1 -11.50 2.32 -4.74
N ASN A 2 -11.58 1.39 -3.77
CA ASN A 2 -12.51 1.48 -2.64
C ASN A 2 -11.98 2.44 -1.53
N GLU A 3 -12.84 2.84 -0.59
CA GLU A 3 -12.48 3.78 0.48
C GLU A 3 -11.39 3.26 1.42
N LEU A 4 -11.33 1.94 1.67
CA LEU A 4 -10.29 1.31 2.49
C LEU A 4 -8.90 1.51 1.87
N LYS A 5 -8.74 1.15 0.59
CA LYS A 5 -7.49 1.31 -0.16
C LYS A 5 -7.05 2.78 -0.22
N LYS A 6 -7.98 3.72 -0.42
CA LYS A 6 -7.68 5.16 -0.39
C LYS A 6 -7.11 5.60 0.96
N LYS A 7 -7.70 5.14 2.07
CA LYS A 7 -7.20 5.43 3.42
C LYS A 7 -5.80 4.86 3.65
N MET A 8 -5.55 3.63 3.21
CA MET A 8 -4.23 3.00 3.33
C MET A 8 -3.16 3.75 2.52
N ILE A 9 -3.48 4.21 1.30
CA ILE A 9 -2.55 5.04 0.50
C ILE A 9 -2.31 6.39 1.18
N ALA A 10 -3.35 7.02 1.72
CA ALA A 10 -3.20 8.29 2.43
C ALA A 10 -2.30 8.13 3.67
N GLU A 11 -2.46 7.02 4.40
CA GLU A 11 -1.62 6.71 5.56
C GLU A 11 -0.16 6.46 5.15
N ALA A 12 0.08 5.68 4.08
CA ALA A 12 1.42 5.47 3.55
C ALA A 12 2.08 6.79 3.12
N ARG A 13 1.34 7.70 2.47
CA ARG A 13 1.82 9.04 2.10
C ARG A 13 2.09 9.96 3.30
N ARG A 14 1.34 9.77 4.39
CA ARG A 14 1.53 10.51 5.64
C ARG A 14 2.83 10.08 6.33
N GLN A 15 3.15 8.80 6.29
CA GLN A 15 4.37 8.23 6.88
C GLN A 15 5.59 8.44 5.99
N HIS A 16 5.41 8.27 4.68
CA HIS A 16 6.45 8.32 3.67
C HIS A 16 6.07 9.35 2.61
N ARG A 17 6.83 10.45 2.55
CA ARG A 17 6.53 11.63 1.73
C ARG A 17 6.21 11.27 0.27
N VAL A 18 6.96 10.33 -0.31
CA VAL A 18 6.75 9.83 -1.66
C VAL A 18 6.72 8.29 -1.62
N ILE A 19 5.71 7.72 -2.26
CA ILE A 19 5.52 6.28 -2.38
C ILE A 19 5.34 5.89 -3.85
N TYR A 20 5.83 4.71 -4.19
CA TYR A 20 5.84 4.16 -5.54
C TYR A 20 5.20 2.77 -5.55
N PRO A 21 4.65 2.32 -6.70
CA PRO A 21 4.28 0.93 -6.87
C PRO A 21 5.46 0.00 -6.56
N CYS A 22 5.19 -1.10 -5.86
CA CYS A 22 6.19 -2.12 -5.59
C CYS A 22 6.30 -3.13 -6.75
N ALA A 23 7.42 -3.86 -6.80
CA ALA A 23 7.70 -4.89 -7.81
C ALA A 23 7.60 -4.34 -9.25
N SER A 24 7.00 -5.11 -10.17
CA SER A 24 6.80 -4.73 -11.58
C SER A 24 5.47 -4.01 -11.85
N HIS A 25 4.76 -3.59 -10.79
CA HIS A 25 3.47 -2.91 -10.93
C HIS A 25 3.64 -1.46 -11.40
N GLN A 26 2.67 -0.97 -12.17
CA GLN A 26 2.68 0.40 -12.70
C GLN A 26 1.78 1.34 -11.90
N SER A 27 0.90 0.81 -11.05
CA SER A 27 -0.04 1.59 -10.25
C SER A 27 -0.08 1.09 -8.80
N LEU A 28 -0.37 2.00 -7.86
CA LEU A 28 -0.54 1.64 -6.45
C LEU A 28 -1.77 0.74 -6.24
N ASP A 29 -2.78 0.82 -7.12
CA ASP A 29 -4.01 0.04 -7.06
C ASP A 29 -3.76 -1.46 -7.20
N ASP A 30 -2.66 -1.82 -7.89
CA ASP A 30 -2.20 -3.19 -8.12
C ASP A 30 -1.37 -3.74 -6.94
N CYS A 31 -0.90 -2.88 -6.04
CA CYS A 31 0.00 -3.27 -4.93
C CYS A 31 -0.75 -3.72 -3.67
N PHE A 32 -1.96 -4.24 -3.82
CA PHE A 32 -2.78 -4.72 -2.70
C PHE A 32 -2.93 -6.24 -2.74
N THR A 33 -2.66 -6.88 -1.62
CA THR A 33 -2.92 -8.30 -1.41
C THR A 33 -4.01 -8.46 -0.35
N VAL A 34 -4.92 -9.40 -0.55
CA VAL A 34 -5.86 -9.81 0.50
C VAL A 34 -5.39 -11.16 1.02
N GLU A 35 -5.06 -11.23 2.30
CA GLU A 35 -4.64 -12.45 2.95
C GLU A 35 -5.48 -12.70 4.21
N ARG A 36 -6.16 -13.85 4.25
CA ARG A 36 -7.08 -14.27 5.32
C ARG A 36 -8.16 -13.22 5.58
N ASN A 37 -7.94 -12.35 6.56
CA ASN A 37 -8.87 -11.33 7.02
C ASN A 37 -8.20 -9.95 7.07
N SER A 38 -7.21 -9.72 6.21
CA SER A 38 -6.44 -8.49 6.15
C SER A 38 -6.24 -8.06 4.71
N VAL A 39 -6.21 -6.75 4.51
CA VAL A 39 -5.70 -6.11 3.29
C VAL A 39 -4.29 -5.62 3.59
N ILE A 40 -3.35 -6.02 2.75
CA ILE A 40 -1.95 -5.60 2.82
C ILE A 40 -1.71 -4.70 1.61
N PHE A 41 -1.20 -3.50 1.87
CA PHE A 41 -0.77 -2.57 0.85
C PHE A 41 0.75 -2.51 0.85
N TRP A 42 1.37 -2.86 -0.27
CA TRP A 42 2.80 -2.85 -0.48
C TRP A 42 3.20 -1.61 -1.28
N PHE A 43 4.29 -0.96 -0.92
CA PHE A 43 4.80 0.19 -1.67
C PHE A 43 6.30 0.34 -1.49
N ASN A 44 6.95 0.97 -2.46
CA ASN A 44 8.36 1.34 -2.38
C ASN A 44 8.50 2.82 -2.01
N THR A 45 9.61 3.18 -1.41
CA THR A 45 9.99 4.57 -1.09
C THR A 45 11.22 5.02 -1.88
N GLU A 46 11.58 6.30 -1.77
CA GLU A 46 12.70 6.92 -2.53
C GLU A 46 14.05 6.22 -2.29
N ASP A 47 14.21 5.58 -1.13
CA ASP A 47 15.39 4.79 -0.75
C ASP A 47 15.39 3.36 -1.31
N GLN A 48 14.45 3.04 -2.22
CA GLN A 48 14.25 1.73 -2.84
C GLN A 48 13.93 0.59 -1.86
N SER A 49 13.51 0.92 -0.63
CA SER A 49 13.01 -0.07 0.32
C SER A 49 11.52 -0.35 0.09
N THR A 50 11.08 -1.55 0.49
CA THR A 50 9.68 -1.98 0.42
C THR A 50 9.05 -1.91 1.81
N HIS A 51 7.92 -1.23 1.89
CA HIS A 51 7.12 -1.07 3.09
C HIS A 51 5.72 -1.65 2.90
N LEU A 52 5.03 -1.89 4.02
CA LEU A 52 3.67 -2.39 4.04
C LEU A 52 2.79 -1.66 5.05
N VAL A 53 1.53 -1.46 4.68
CA VAL A 53 0.43 -1.07 5.58
C VAL A 53 -0.56 -2.23 5.62
N VAL A 54 -0.97 -2.65 6.81
CA VAL A 54 -1.89 -3.77 7.02
C VAL A 54 -3.14 -3.28 7.72
N GLU A 55 -4.29 -3.61 7.16
CA GLU A 55 -5.60 -3.30 7.71
C GLU A 55 -6.43 -4.57 7.83
N LYS A 56 -7.09 -4.78 8.98
CA LYS A 56 -7.88 -5.99 9.23
C LYS A 56 -9.35 -5.77 8.85
N LEU A 57 -9.94 -6.76 8.18
CA LEU A 57 -11.33 -6.78 7.72
C LEU A 57 -12.22 -7.42 8.81
N TYR A 58 -12.49 -6.71 9.91
CA TYR A 58 -13.38 -7.23 10.95
C TYR A 58 -14.86 -7.08 10.58
#